data_AF-A0A1A8DFJ3-F1
#
_entry.id   AF-A0A1A8DFJ3-F1
#
_cell.length_a   1.000
_cell.length_b   1.000
_cell.length_c   1.000
_cell.angle_alpha   90.00
_cell.angle_beta   90.00
_cell.angle_gamma   90.00
#
_symmetry.space_group_name_H-M   'P 1'
#
loop_
_entity.id
_entity.type
_entity.pdbx_description
1 polymer ?
#
loop_
_entity_poly.entity_id
_entity_poly.type
_entity_poly.pdbx_seq_one_letter_code
_entity_poly.pdbx_strand_id
1 'polypeptide(L)'
;GGVYALVSAHLANVVMNWSGMKCQFKMFRMAMALVCMSVEFGRAVWLRFYPPAFPPCPNPSFVAHLGGVAVGLTLGVVVLQNYEQRLQEQSLFWIFFCVYTLFVLCAVFWNIFAYSLLDVRIPPAP
;
A
#
# COMPACT_ATOMS: atom_id res chain seq x y z
N GLY A 1 -3.80 -22.81 2.42
CA GLY A 1 -2.63 -21.92 2.27
C GLY A 1 -2.98 -20.58 1.67
N GLY A 2 -3.36 -20.54 0.38
CA GLY A 2 -3.58 -19.27 -0.35
C GLY A 2 -4.60 -18.31 0.28
N VAL A 3 -5.73 -18.80 0.81
CA VAL A 3 -6.73 -17.94 1.48
C VAL A 3 -6.12 -17.24 2.70
N TYR A 4 -5.36 -17.97 3.52
CA TYR A 4 -4.65 -17.42 4.67
C TYR A 4 -3.58 -16.41 4.25
N ALA A 5 -2.93 -16.61 3.09
CA ALA A 5 -2.01 -15.63 2.52
C ALA A 5 -2.71 -14.34 2.09
N LEU A 6 -3.87 -14.43 1.42
CA LEU A 6 -4.63 -13.25 1.00
C LEU A 6 -5.19 -12.46 2.20
N VAL A 7 -5.76 -13.17 3.20
CA VAL A 7 -6.33 -12.50 4.38
C VAL A 7 -5.23 -11.88 5.23
N SER A 8 -4.08 -12.53 5.38
CA SER A 8 -2.94 -11.97 6.12
C SER A 8 -2.25 -10.81 5.40
N ALA A 9 -2.19 -10.83 4.06
CA ALA A 9 -1.75 -9.67 3.27
C ALA A 9 -2.74 -8.49 3.39
N HIS A 10 -4.04 -8.77 3.40
CA HIS A 10 -5.07 -7.75 3.66
C HIS A 10 -4.95 -7.15 5.06
N LEU A 11 -4.69 -7.98 6.07
CA LEU A 11 -4.41 -7.55 7.43
C LEU A 11 -3.18 -6.64 7.49
N ALA A 12 -2.07 -7.03 6.84
CA ALA A 12 -0.87 -6.20 6.75
C ALA A 12 -1.20 -4.82 6.17
N ASN A 13 -1.93 -4.75 5.05
CA ASN A 13 -2.36 -3.50 4.45
C ASN A 13 -3.18 -2.61 5.40
N VAL A 14 -4.14 -3.23 6.08
CA VAL A 14 -5.03 -2.54 7.03
C VAL A 14 -4.26 -1.95 8.21
N VAL A 15 -3.25 -2.67 8.71
CA VAL A 15 -2.37 -2.25 9.81
C VAL A 15 -1.43 -1.12 9.37
N MET A 16 -0.80 -1.24 8.21
CA MET A 16 0.08 -0.18 7.68
C MET A 16 -0.69 1.10 7.38
N ASN A 17 -1.90 0.98 6.84
CA ASN A 17 -2.78 2.12 6.55
C ASN A 17 -3.79 2.39 7.68
N TRP A 18 -3.41 2.12 8.95
CA TRP A 18 -4.35 2.22 10.08
C TRP A 18 -4.92 3.63 10.27
N SER A 19 -4.02 4.61 10.27
CA SER A 19 -4.32 6.03 10.52
C SER A 19 -5.10 6.72 9.40
N GLY A 20 -4.99 6.25 8.15
CA GLY A 20 -5.62 6.87 6.97
C GLY A 20 -7.05 6.43 6.68
N MET A 21 -7.53 5.31 7.26
CA MET A 21 -8.83 4.72 6.89
C MET A 21 -9.99 5.28 7.74
N LYS A 22 -10.83 6.13 7.14
CA LYS A 22 -11.99 6.79 7.80
C LYS A 22 -13.30 5.95 7.83
N CYS A 23 -13.25 4.63 8.04
CA CYS A 23 -14.46 3.79 8.07
C CYS A 23 -14.84 3.29 9.48
N GLN A 24 -16.09 3.54 9.87
CA GLN A 24 -16.67 3.23 11.19
C GLN A 24 -16.77 1.72 11.53
N PHE A 25 -16.68 0.81 10.55
CA PHE A 25 -16.81 -0.65 10.74
C PHE A 25 -15.52 -1.46 10.45
N LYS A 26 -14.38 -0.77 10.32
CA LYS A 26 -13.10 -1.40 9.97
C LYS A 26 -12.66 -2.46 11.00
N MET A 27 -12.79 -2.15 12.29
CA MET A 27 -12.44 -3.06 13.39
C MET A 27 -13.31 -4.32 13.39
N PHE A 28 -14.62 -4.17 13.21
CA PHE A 28 -15.56 -5.28 13.23
C PHE A 28 -15.28 -6.28 12.10
N ARG A 29 -15.06 -5.79 10.88
CA ARG A 29 -14.74 -6.63 9.72
C ARG A 29 -13.44 -7.41 9.91
N MET A 30 -12.41 -6.77 10.49
CA MET A 30 -11.13 -7.42 10.79
C MET A 30 -11.25 -8.45 11.91
N ALA A 31 -11.98 -8.13 12.97
CA ALA A 31 -12.22 -9.03 14.08
C ALA A 31 -12.99 -10.29 13.62
N MET A 32 -14.03 -10.11 12.81
CA MET A 32 -14.80 -11.22 12.24
C MET A 32 -13.91 -12.13 11.37
N ALA A 33 -13.07 -11.56 10.50
CA ALA A 33 -12.14 -12.34 9.68
C ALA A 33 -11.13 -13.12 10.53
N LEU A 34 -10.61 -12.53 11.61
CA LEU A 34 -9.69 -13.20 12.55
C LEU A 34 -10.37 -14.35 13.29
N VAL A 35 -11.60 -14.14 13.78
CA VAL A 35 -12.38 -15.17 14.48
C VAL A 35 -12.71 -16.33 13.54
N CYS A 36 -13.16 -16.06 12.32
CA CYS A 36 -13.44 -17.12 11.34
C CYS A 36 -12.17 -17.91 11.00
N MET A 37 -11.03 -17.24 10.81
CA MET A 37 -9.76 -17.92 10.52
C MET A 37 -9.23 -18.75 11.69
N SER A 38 -9.40 -18.26 12.93
CA SER A 38 -8.97 -18.99 14.13
C SER A 38 -9.82 -20.23 14.40
N VAL A 39 -11.13 -20.16 14.15
CA VAL A 39 -12.04 -21.31 14.22
C VAL A 39 -11.65 -22.39 13.21
N GLU A 40 -11.38 -22.01 11.96
CA GLU A 40 -11.01 -22.99 10.92
C GLU A 40 -9.63 -23.61 11.17
N PHE A 41 -8.69 -22.81 11.69
CA PHE A 41 -7.39 -23.29 12.13
C PHE A 41 -7.51 -24.23 13.33
N GLY A 42 -8.31 -23.86 14.34
CA GLY A 42 -8.59 -24.70 15.50
C GLY A 42 -9.26 -26.02 15.12
N ARG A 43 -10.17 -26.01 14.15
CA ARG A 43 -10.78 -27.21 13.57
C ARG A 43 -9.73 -28.09 12.88
N ALA A 44 -8.81 -27.52 12.12
CA ALA A 44 -7.71 -28.26 11.48
C ALA A 44 -6.77 -28.91 12.51
N VAL A 45 -6.49 -28.23 13.63
CA VAL A 45 -5.73 -28.79 14.76
C VAL A 45 -6.52 -29.89 15.47
N TRP A 46 -7.80 -29.66 15.74
CA TRP A 46 -8.67 -30.63 16.43
C TRP A 46 -8.76 -31.95 15.66
N LEU A 47 -8.99 -31.89 14.35
CA LEU A 47 -9.05 -33.06 13.46
C LEU A 47 -7.72 -33.82 13.38
N ARG A 48 -6.59 -33.18 13.72
CA ARG A 48 -5.28 -33.85 13.81
C ARG A 48 -5.17 -34.75 15.04
N PHE A 49 -5.77 -34.34 16.16
CA PHE A 49 -5.74 -35.07 17.43
C PHE A 49 -6.93 -36.04 17.60
N TYR A 50 -8.07 -35.73 16.98
CA TYR A 50 -9.29 -36.54 17.01
C TYR A 50 -9.78 -36.84 15.58
N PRO A 51 -9.14 -37.81 14.88
CA PRO A 51 -9.51 -38.15 13.52
C PRO A 51 -10.89 -38.84 13.45
N PRO A 52 -11.75 -38.50 12.47
CA PRO A 52 -13.05 -39.13 12.30
C PRO A 52 -12.92 -40.60 11.87
N ALA A 53 -13.88 -41.44 12.29
CA ALA A 53 -13.81 -42.90 12.18
C ALA A 53 -13.94 -43.48 10.74
N PHE A 54 -14.36 -42.70 9.73
CA PHE A 54 -14.59 -43.15 8.35
C PHE A 54 -14.55 -41.97 7.35
N PRO A 55 -14.34 -42.22 6.03
CA PRO A 55 -13.05 -42.38 5.33
C PRO A 55 -12.21 -41.09 5.26
N PRO A 56 -10.91 -41.14 4.85
CA PRO A 56 -10.01 -40.01 4.94
C PRO A 56 -10.24 -39.01 3.81
N CYS A 57 -11.08 -37.99 4.04
CA CYS A 57 -10.95 -36.75 3.28
C CYS A 57 -9.56 -36.17 3.60
N PRO A 58 -8.74 -35.80 2.60
CA PRO A 58 -7.42 -35.21 2.85
C PRO A 58 -7.61 -33.88 3.58
N ASN A 59 -7.37 -33.89 4.89
CA ASN A 59 -7.44 -32.67 5.69
C ASN A 59 -6.27 -31.76 5.26
N PRO A 60 -6.54 -30.49 4.90
CA PRO A 60 -5.49 -29.57 4.53
C PRO A 60 -4.50 -29.39 5.70
N SER A 61 -3.20 -29.39 5.37
CA SER A 61 -2.15 -29.32 6.38
C SER A 61 -2.21 -28.00 7.16
N PHE A 62 -2.19 -28.10 8.49
CA PHE A 62 -1.99 -26.97 9.41
C PHE A 62 -0.75 -26.14 9.05
N VAL A 63 0.34 -26.81 8.68
CA VAL A 63 1.59 -26.17 8.24
C VAL A 63 1.36 -25.36 6.96
N ALA A 64 0.48 -25.82 6.07
CA ALA A 64 0.12 -25.06 4.87
C ALA A 64 -0.74 -23.82 5.19
N HIS A 65 -1.48 -23.80 6.31
CA HIS A 65 -2.16 -22.59 6.80
C HIS A 65 -1.16 -21.60 7.39
N LEU A 66 -0.27 -22.06 8.28
CA LEU A 66 0.78 -21.22 8.87
C LEU A 66 1.74 -20.64 7.83
N GLY A 67 2.20 -21.47 6.89
CA GLY A 67 3.04 -21.01 5.79
C GLY A 67 2.33 -19.97 4.92
N GLY A 68 1.02 -20.14 4.70
CA GLY A 68 0.19 -19.14 4.04
C GLY A 68 0.17 -17.81 4.78
N VAL A 69 -0.06 -17.82 6.11
CA VAL A 69 -0.03 -16.60 6.94
C VAL A 69 1.35 -15.92 6.90
N ALA A 70 2.43 -16.69 7.03
CA ALA A 70 3.78 -16.15 7.02
C ALA A 70 4.13 -15.48 5.68
N VAL A 71 3.84 -16.15 4.56
CA VAL A 71 4.07 -15.61 3.21
C VAL A 71 3.18 -14.39 2.95
N GLY A 72 1.91 -14.43 3.35
CA GLY A 72 0.99 -13.31 3.14
C GLY A 72 1.33 -12.08 3.97
N LEU A 73 1.76 -12.23 5.23
CA LEU A 73 2.26 -11.12 6.04
C LEU A 73 3.53 -10.50 5.45
N THR A 74 4.51 -11.34 5.11
CA THR A 74 5.81 -10.86 4.60
C THR A 74 5.68 -10.18 3.25
N LEU A 75 5.02 -10.82 2.28
CA LEU A 75 4.77 -10.21 0.98
C LEU A 75 3.85 -9.00 1.09
N GLY A 76 2.81 -9.07 1.94
CA GLY A 76 1.93 -7.94 2.21
C GLY A 76 2.71 -6.72 2.66
N VAL A 77 3.50 -6.84 3.73
CA VAL A 77 4.29 -5.72 4.27
C VAL A 77 5.31 -5.21 3.24
N VAL A 78 6.14 -6.10 2.68
CA VAL A 78 7.24 -5.69 1.79
C VAL A 78 6.73 -5.04 0.50
N VAL A 79 5.75 -5.65 -0.16
CA VAL A 79 5.22 -5.13 -1.43
C VAL A 79 4.52 -3.80 -1.22
N LEU A 80 3.69 -3.67 -0.19
CA LEU A 80 2.96 -2.42 0.09
C LEU A 80 3.90 -1.30 0.54
N GLN A 81 4.92 -1.59 1.37
CA GLN A 81 5.92 -0.58 1.73
C GLN A 81 6.69 -0.09 0.49
N ASN A 82 7.13 -1.01 -0.37
CA ASN A 82 7.83 -0.64 -1.60
C ASN A 82 6.92 0.15 -2.56
N TYR A 83 5.63 -0.20 -2.63
CA TYR A 83 4.67 0.51 -3.46
C TYR A 83 4.42 1.94 -2.96
N GLU A 84 4.18 2.12 -1.66
CA GLU A 84 4.01 3.44 -1.04
C GLU A 84 5.26 4.31 -1.21
N GLN A 85 6.46 3.76 -0.98
CA GLN A 85 7.72 4.48 -1.19
C GLN A 85 7.88 4.95 -2.64
N ARG A 86 7.66 4.04 -3.60
CA ARG A 86 7.76 4.38 -5.04
C ARG A 86 6.73 5.44 -5.44
N LEU A 87 5.51 5.37 -4.90
CA LEU A 87 4.50 6.40 -5.14
C LEU A 87 4.92 7.76 -4.57
N GLN A 88 5.48 7.78 -3.36
CA GLN A 88 5.98 9.00 -2.75
C GLN A 88 7.12 9.62 -3.56
N GLU A 89 8.11 8.82 -3.95
CA GLU A 89 9.24 9.26 -4.78
C GLU A 89 8.77 9.81 -6.12
N GLN A 90 7.88 9.10 -6.81
CA GLN A 90 7.34 9.51 -8.10
C GLN A 90 6.52 10.81 -7.96
N SER A 91 5.69 10.93 -6.93
CA SER A 91 4.93 12.15 -6.64
C SER A 91 5.84 13.35 -6.38
N LEU A 92 6.85 13.18 -5.53
CA LEU A 92 7.84 14.23 -5.23
C LEU A 92 8.60 14.66 -6.48
N PHE A 93 9.02 13.71 -7.32
CA PHE A 93 9.69 14.01 -8.58
C PHE A 93 8.83 14.91 -9.48
N TRP A 94 7.55 14.57 -9.67
CA TRP A 94 6.63 15.39 -10.48
C TRP A 94 6.38 16.77 -9.86
N ILE A 95 6.27 16.87 -8.53
CA ILE A 95 6.13 18.17 -7.85
C ILE A 95 7.35 19.05 -8.12
N PHE A 96 8.56 18.55 -7.91
CA PHE A 96 9.78 19.31 -8.14
C PHE A 96 9.95 19.70 -9.60
N PHE A 97 9.65 18.79 -10.53
CA PHE A 97 9.69 19.06 -11.96
C PHE A 97 8.72 20.18 -12.36
N CYS A 98 7.49 20.16 -11.86
CA CYS A 98 6.49 21.19 -12.11
C CYS A 98 6.92 22.56 -11.56
N VAL A 99 7.42 22.62 -10.32
CA VAL A 99 7.88 23.86 -9.69
C VAL A 99 9.06 24.46 -10.45
N TYR A 100 10.05 23.64 -10.81
CA TYR A 100 11.21 24.08 -11.59
C TYR A 100 10.79 24.64 -12.95
N THR A 101 9.93 23.91 -13.67
CA THR A 101 9.43 24.33 -14.99
C THR A 101 8.68 25.65 -14.89
N LEU A 102 7.82 25.82 -13.88
CA LEU A 102 7.12 27.08 -13.64
C LEU A 102 8.10 28.24 -13.42
N PHE A 103 9.15 28.03 -12.61
CA PHE A 103 10.14 29.05 -12.32
C PHE A 103 10.92 29.47 -13.57
N VAL A 104 11.33 28.51 -14.41
CA VAL A 104 11.99 28.78 -15.69
C VAL A 104 11.07 29.56 -16.63
N LEU A 105 9.81 29.16 -16.75
CA LEU A 105 8.83 29.87 -17.58
C LEU A 105 8.63 31.30 -17.09
N CYS A 106 8.51 31.53 -15.77
CA CYS A 106 8.44 32.86 -15.19
C CYS A 106 9.70 33.69 -15.49
N ALA A 107 10.90 33.10 -15.39
CA ALA A 107 12.16 33.80 -15.67
C ALA A 107 12.31 34.17 -17.15
N VAL A 108 11.91 33.28 -18.06
CA VAL A 108 11.88 33.53 -19.50
C VAL A 108 10.86 34.62 -19.83
N PHE A 109 9.64 34.51 -19.29
CA PHE A 109 8.60 35.53 -19.45
C PHE A 109 9.10 36.89 -18.96
N TRP A 110 9.72 36.95 -17.78
CA TRP A 110 10.28 38.18 -17.24
C TRP A 110 11.39 38.73 -18.14
N ASN A 111 12.33 37.92 -18.61
CA ASN A 111 13.40 38.40 -19.49
C ASN A 111 12.88 38.96 -20.82
N ILE A 112 11.84 38.35 -21.40
CA ILE A 112 11.28 38.78 -22.69
C ILE A 112 10.42 40.02 -22.50
N PHE A 113 9.50 40.00 -21.53
CA PHE A 113 8.44 41.00 -21.43
C PHE A 113 8.76 42.13 -20.44
N ALA A 114 9.75 42.01 -19.56
CA ALA A 114 10.03 43.06 -18.57
C ALA A 114 10.33 44.41 -19.22
N TYR A 115 11.13 44.44 -20.28
CA TYR A 115 11.44 45.70 -20.97
C TYR A 115 10.20 46.35 -21.59
N SER A 116 9.33 45.55 -22.21
CA SER A 116 8.09 46.02 -22.82
C SER A 116 7.01 46.39 -21.79
N LEU A 117 6.94 45.70 -20.66
CA LEU A 117 5.99 45.98 -19.57
C LEU A 117 6.41 47.19 -18.71
N LEU A 118 7.72 47.39 -18.52
CA LEU A 118 8.26 48.50 -17.72
C LEU A 118 8.50 49.77 -18.55
N ASP A 119 8.22 49.74 -19.86
CA ASP A 119 8.40 50.85 -20.81
C ASP A 119 9.80 51.51 -20.72
N VAL A 120 10.82 50.69 -20.41
CA VAL A 120 12.20 51.14 -20.23
C VAL A 120 12.82 51.37 -21.60
N ARG A 121 13.00 52.65 -21.97
CA ARG A 121 13.72 53.01 -23.20
C ARG A 121 15.22 52.72 -23.03
N ILE A 122 15.72 51.80 -23.84
CA ILE A 122 17.15 51.49 -23.92
C ILE A 122 17.86 52.76 -24.43
N PRO A 123 18.83 53.32 -23.70
CA PRO A 123 19.60 54.45 -24.20
C PRO A 123 20.34 54.05 -25.49
N PRO A 124 20.49 54.96 -26.46
CA PRO A 124 21.21 54.65 -27.70
C PRO A 124 22.64 54.20 -27.35
N ALA A 125 23.11 53.17 -28.06
CA ALA A 125 24.49 52.73 -27.95
C ALA A 125 25.45 53.89 -28.30
N PRO A 126 26.59 54.02 -27.61
CA PRO A 126 27.59 55.05 -27.88
C PRO A 126 28.20 54.93 -29.27
#